data_AF-A0A355QGV7-F1
#
_entry.id   AF-A0A355QGV7-F1
#
_cell.length_a   1.000
_cell.length_b   1.000
_cell.length_c   1.000
_cell.angle_alpha   90.00
_cell.angle_beta   90.00
_cell.angle_gamma   90.00
#
_symmetry.space_group_name_H-M   'P 1'
#
loop_
_entity.id
_entity.type
_entity.pdbx_description
1 polymer ?
#
loop_
_entity_poly.entity_id
_entity_poly.type
_entity_poly.pdbx_seq_one_letter_code
_entity_poly.pdbx_strand_id
1 'polypeptide(L)' 'QTLTIRHDTTDRGSFMPGVVLAVGRIAEVPGVTVGLDVLLGL' A
#
# COMPACT_ATOMS: atom_id res chain seq x y z
N GLN A 1 -2.60 -24.07 19.26
CA GLN A 1 -2.54 -23.80 17.80
C GLN A 1 -2.02 -22.37 17.64
N THR A 2 -1.13 -22.11 16.69
CA THR A 2 -0.51 -20.78 16.49
C THR A 2 -0.54 -20.38 15.01
N LEU A 3 -0.71 -19.07 14.76
CA LEU A 3 -0.65 -18.42 13.44
C LEU A 3 0.41 -17.32 13.48
N THR A 4 1.30 -17.30 12.48
CA THR A 4 2.35 -16.29 12.33
C THR A 4 2.30 -15.68 10.95
N ILE A 5 2.28 -14.34 10.87
CA ILE A 5 2.38 -13.58 9.63
C ILE A 5 3.70 -12.79 9.69
N ARG A 6 4.53 -12.93 8.66
CA ARG A 6 5.81 -12.23 8.52
C ARG A 6 5.89 -11.61 7.14
N HIS A 7 6.38 -10.38 7.09
CA HIS A 7 6.70 -9.68 5.85
C HIS A 7 8.19 -9.36 5.81
N ASP A 8 8.83 -9.68 4.70
CA ASP A 8 10.23 -9.41 4.42
C ASP A 8 10.35 -8.64 3.12
N THR A 9 11.06 -7.51 3.15
CA THR A 9 11.37 -6.74 1.94
C THR A 9 12.80 -7.04 1.52
N THR A 10 12.95 -7.63 0.33
CA THR A 10 14.26 -8.00 -0.24
C THR A 10 14.94 -6.85 -0.97
N ASP A 11 14.17 -5.93 -1.53
CA ASP A 11 14.65 -4.78 -2.26
C ASP A 11 13.62 -3.64 -2.30
N ARG A 12 14.09 -2.43 -2.62
CA ARG A 12 13.26 -1.22 -2.69
C ARG A 12 12.23 -1.22 -3.82
N GLY A 13 12.39 -2.10 -4.82
CA GLY A 13 11.45 -2.24 -5.93
C GLY A 13 10.07 -2.68 -5.43
N SER A 14 10.01 -3.43 -4.33
CA SER A 14 8.77 -3.91 -3.70
C SER A 14 7.81 -2.79 -3.26
N PHE A 15 8.29 -1.56 -3.08
CA PHE A 15 7.44 -0.41 -2.73
C PHE A 15 6.77 0.23 -3.95
N MET A 16 7.36 0.07 -5.14
CA MET A 16 6.92 0.76 -6.36
C MET A 16 5.48 0.43 -6.77
N PRO A 17 4.97 -0.81 -6.64
CA PRO A 17 3.56 -1.10 -6.92
C PRO A 17 2.60 -0.22 -6.09
N GLY A 18 2.90 -0.02 -4.80
CA GLY A 18 2.08 0.85 -3.94
C GLY A 18 2.17 2.33 -4.34
N VAL A 19 3.35 2.79 -4.75
CA VAL A 19 3.55 4.16 -5.25
C VAL A 19 2.78 4.39 -6.56
N VAL A 20 2.89 3.48 -7.52
CA VAL A 20 2.17 3.58 -8.81
C VAL A 20 0.67 3.55 -8.61
N LEU A 21 0.17 2.70 -7.70
CA LEU A 21 -1.25 2.69 -7.31
C LEU A 21 -1.69 4.05 -6.74
N ALA A 22 -0.94 4.59 -5.78
CA ALA A 22 -1.27 5.86 -5.16
C ALA A 22 -1.29 7.02 -6.16
N VAL A 23 -0.27 7.09 -7.03
CA VAL A 23 -0.20 8.10 -8.10
C VAL A 23 -1.35 7.93 -9.09
N GLY A 24 -1.70 6.70 -9.45
CA GLY A 24 -2.79 6.43 -10.40
C GLY A 24 -4.17 6.82 -9.90
N ARG A 25 -4.40 6.78 -8.58
CA ARG A 25 -5.72 7.04 -7.96
C ARG A 25 -5.83 8.39 -7.24
N ILE A 26 -4.76 9.19 -7.17
CA ILE A 26 -4.72 10.40 -6.33
C ILE A 26 -5.84 11.40 -6.64
N ALA A 27 -6.27 11.49 -7.90
CA ALA A 27 -7.33 12.40 -8.32
C ALA A 27 -8.73 11.99 -7.81
N GLU A 28 -8.92 10.72 -7.45
CA GLU A 28 -10.18 10.18 -6.94
C GLU A 28 -10.34 10.41 -5.42
N VAL A 29 -9.26 10.76 -4.72
CA VAL A 29 -9.20 10.76 -3.26
C VAL A 29 -8.98 12.19 -2.76
N PRO A 30 -10.05 12.93 -2.44
CA PRO A 30 -9.92 14.31 -1.98
C PRO A 30 -9.36 14.38 -0.55
N GLY A 31 -8.63 15.45 -0.26
CA GLY A 31 -8.07 15.69 1.07
C GLY A 31 -6.77 14.94 1.32
N VAL A 32 -6.54 14.53 2.58
CA VAL A 32 -5.32 13.84 3.00
C VAL A 32 -5.66 12.40 3.36
N THR A 33 -4.95 11.46 2.75
CA THR A 33 -5.02 10.03 3.10
C THR A 33 -3.69 9.58 3.68
N VAL A 34 -3.75 8.79 4.76
CA VAL A 34 -2.59 8.22 5.45
C VAL A 34 -2.66 6.71 5.35
N GLY A 35 -1.59 6.08 4.88
CA GLY A 35 -1.57 4.64 4.59
C GLY A 35 -2.10 4.29 3.20
N LEU A 36 -2.02 3.00 2.85
CA LEU A 36 -2.45 2.49 1.54
C LEU A 36 -3.74 1.66 1.61
N ASP A 37 -4.19 1.33 2.82
CA ASP A 37 -5.35 0.46 3.10
C ASP A 37 -6.62 0.98 2.41
N VAL A 38 -6.85 2.29 2.46
CA VAL A 38 -7.97 2.97 1.77
C VAL A 38 -7.96 2.72 0.27
N LEU A 39 -6.78 2.69 -0.37
CA LEU A 39 -6.66 2.42 -1.81
C LEU A 39 -6.78 0.93 -2.15
N LEU A 40 -6.48 0.06 -1.17
CA LEU A 40 -6.58 -1.40 -1.26
C LEU A 40 -7.98 -1.93 -0.92
N GLY A 41 -8.85 -1.09 -0.35
CA GLY A 41 -10.18 -1.49 0.11
C GLY A 41 -10.15 -2.36 1.38
N LEU A 42 -9.14 -2.12 2.23
CA LEU A 42 -8.91 -2.82 3.50
C LEU A 42 -9.32 -1.95 4.70
#